data_AF-A0A357ITD0-F1
#
_entry.id   AF-A0A357ITD0-F1
#
_cell.length_a   1.000
_cell.length_b   1.000
_cell.length_c   1.000
_cell.angle_alpha   90.00
_cell.angle_beta   90.00
_cell.angle_gamma   90.00
#
_symmetry.space_group_name_H-M   'P 1'
#
loop_
_entity.id
_entity.type
_entity.pdbx_description
1 polymer ?
#
loop_
_entity_poly.entity_id
_entity_poly.type
_entity_poly.pdbx_seq_one_letter_code
_entity_poly.pdbx_strand_id
1 'polypeptide(L)'
;MKLSGFPLYPIGIPAGILVLCLAFSGRPAFAQSIEYEDPVPRNKAIHSIAFGSCMRQNRPAPILDAINGIQPDVFIFLGDNVYADTDSATEMQSRYSMLRQKPGFQKLVTQSRIHAIWDDHDYGANDAGADFAFRRESERIFKSFWGLSDSKPYRNREGIYASFLYRTTGRYPIKVQLILLDTRSFRSAWKTKPWWQSLLGLGLDGPYLPDSDPEKTMLGAEQWKWLE
;
A
#
# COMPACT_ATOMS: atom_id res chain seq x y z
N MET A 1 -8.70 -9.95 -26.77
CA MET A 1 -9.96 -9.74 -26.04
C MET A 1 -9.66 -8.75 -24.91
N LYS A 2 -10.02 -7.48 -25.08
CA LYS A 2 -9.77 -6.41 -24.10
C LYS A 2 -10.86 -6.48 -23.03
N LEU A 3 -10.50 -6.83 -21.79
CA LEU A 3 -11.38 -6.67 -20.62
C LEU A 3 -10.86 -5.48 -19.82
N SER A 4 -11.73 -4.48 -19.69
CA SER A 4 -11.57 -3.23 -18.95
C SER A 4 -11.29 -3.47 -17.47
N GLY A 5 -10.40 -2.65 -16.90
CA GLY A 5 -9.90 -2.77 -15.53
C GLY A 5 -10.99 -2.72 -14.45
N PHE A 6 -10.86 -3.59 -13.45
CA PHE A 6 -11.59 -3.50 -12.20
C PHE A 6 -10.90 -2.44 -11.32
N PRO A 7 -11.57 -1.36 -10.92
CA PRO A 7 -11.00 -0.43 -9.96
C PRO A 7 -10.96 -1.10 -8.59
N LEU A 8 -9.75 -1.36 -8.09
CA LEU A 8 -9.53 -1.97 -6.77
C LEU A 8 -9.81 -0.97 -5.62
N TYR A 9 -9.78 0.32 -5.93
CA TYR A 9 -10.29 1.40 -5.07
C TYR A 9 -11.57 1.97 -5.69
N PRO A 10 -12.73 1.92 -5.00
CA PRO A 10 -13.96 2.49 -5.52
C PRO A 10 -13.83 4.01 -5.64
N ILE A 11 -14.00 4.54 -6.85
CA ILE A 11 -14.06 5.99 -7.10
C ILE A 11 -15.47 6.47 -6.74
N GLY A 12 -15.63 7.20 -5.64
CA GLY A 12 -16.83 7.97 -5.37
C GLY A 12 -16.82 9.25 -6.20
N ILE A 13 -17.79 9.42 -7.11
CA ILE A 13 -18.06 10.70 -7.77
C ILE A 13 -19.14 11.42 -6.95
N PRO A 14 -18.88 12.56 -6.29
CA PRO A 14 -19.94 13.42 -5.80
C PRO A 14 -20.39 14.34 -6.95
N ALA A 15 -21.64 14.21 -7.37
CA ALA A 15 -22.32 15.24 -8.15
C ALA A 15 -22.61 16.43 -7.21
N GLY A 16 -21.85 17.51 -7.38
CA GLY A 16 -22.05 18.77 -6.63
C GLY A 16 -22.99 19.71 -7.37
N ILE A 17 -24.10 20.07 -6.72
CA ILE A 17 -24.92 21.24 -7.07
C ILE A 17 -24.17 22.50 -6.64
N LEU A 18 -24.02 23.45 -7.57
CA LEU A 18 -23.44 24.77 -7.31
C LEU A 18 -24.51 25.70 -6.75
N VAL A 19 -24.36 26.15 -5.49
CA VAL A 19 -25.06 27.32 -4.96
C VAL A 19 -24.01 28.35 -4.58
N LEU A 20 -24.04 29.49 -5.27
CA LEU A 20 -23.15 30.62 -5.05
C LEU A 20 -23.87 31.64 -4.15
N CYS A 21 -23.34 31.85 -2.95
CA CYS A 21 -23.66 33.03 -2.13
C CYS A 21 -22.34 33.64 -1.64
N LEU A 22 -22.06 34.87 -2.10
CA LEU A 22 -20.93 35.69 -1.65
C LEU A 22 -21.39 36.61 -0.52
N ALA A 23 -20.67 36.61 0.61
CA ALA A 23 -20.50 37.77 1.48
C ALA A 23 -19.23 37.62 2.33
N PHE A 24 -18.43 38.69 2.36
CA PHE A 24 -17.10 38.84 2.97
C PHE A 24 -17.16 39.05 4.51
N SER A 25 -16.13 38.59 5.23
CA SER A 25 -15.33 39.36 6.22
C SER A 25 -14.39 38.43 6.99
N GLY A 26 -13.17 38.91 7.26
CA GLY A 26 -11.98 38.10 7.56
C GLY A 26 -12.10 37.04 8.66
N ARG A 27 -11.46 35.90 8.43
CA ARG A 27 -11.17 34.86 9.41
C ARG A 27 -9.66 34.71 9.57
N PRO A 28 -9.14 34.41 10.77
CA PRO A 28 -7.73 34.09 10.94
C PRO A 28 -7.37 32.94 10.00
N ALA A 29 -6.17 33.00 9.41
CA ALA A 29 -5.58 31.91 8.66
C ALA A 29 -5.27 30.75 9.62
N PHE A 30 -6.31 30.05 10.09
CA PHE A 30 -6.15 28.65 10.42
C PHE A 30 -5.65 28.01 9.14
N ALA A 31 -4.45 27.41 9.21
CA ALA A 31 -3.98 26.50 8.20
C ALA A 31 -5.18 25.65 7.79
N GLN A 32 -5.55 25.69 6.51
CA GLN A 32 -6.55 24.79 5.98
C GLN A 32 -6.12 23.41 6.47
N SER A 33 -6.91 22.81 7.36
CA SER A 33 -6.80 21.38 7.60
C SER A 33 -6.82 20.79 6.21
N ILE A 34 -5.76 20.09 5.81
CA ILE A 34 -5.79 19.34 4.57
C ILE A 34 -7.00 18.44 4.75
N GLU A 35 -8.11 18.78 4.09
CA GLU A 35 -9.30 17.96 4.08
C GLU A 35 -8.86 16.69 3.37
N TYR A 36 -8.46 15.72 4.17
CA TYR A 36 -8.22 14.38 3.72
C TYR A 36 -9.59 13.82 3.34
N GLU A 37 -9.94 13.97 2.06
CA GLU A 37 -11.04 13.23 1.46
C GLU A 37 -10.63 11.75 1.40
N ASP A 38 -11.13 10.98 2.36
CA ASP A 38 -11.03 9.52 2.35
C ASP A 38 -11.69 9.01 1.06
N PRO A 39 -10.98 8.23 0.23
CA PRO A 39 -11.51 7.77 -1.06
C PRO A 39 -12.68 6.79 -0.93
N VAL A 40 -13.04 6.33 0.28
CA VAL A 40 -14.12 5.35 0.48
C VAL A 40 -15.34 6.00 1.17
N PRO A 41 -16.57 5.76 0.68
CA PRO A 41 -17.77 6.25 1.35
C PRO A 41 -17.86 5.72 2.80
N ARG A 42 -18.07 6.62 3.76
CA ARG A 42 -18.22 6.36 5.21
C ARG A 42 -19.33 5.38 5.61
N ASN A 43 -20.05 4.80 4.63
CA ASN A 43 -21.33 4.13 4.81
C ASN A 43 -21.30 2.60 4.57
N LYS A 44 -20.16 2.00 4.21
CA LYS A 44 -20.08 0.52 4.15
C LYS A 44 -19.57 -0.03 5.48
N ALA A 45 -20.48 -0.61 6.24
CA ALA A 45 -20.12 -1.31 7.44
C ALA A 45 -19.36 -2.60 7.13
N ILE A 46 -18.42 -2.96 8.01
CA ILE A 46 -17.62 -4.18 7.91
C ILE A 46 -17.79 -5.04 9.16
N HIS A 47 -17.59 -6.34 8.99
CA HIS A 47 -17.61 -7.36 10.04
C HIS A 47 -16.29 -8.12 10.14
N SER A 48 -15.53 -8.20 9.03
CA SER A 48 -14.32 -9.00 8.94
C SER A 48 -13.21 -8.28 8.16
N ILE A 49 -12.00 -8.37 8.70
CA ILE A 49 -10.77 -7.95 8.02
C ILE A 49 -9.86 -9.18 8.01
N ALA A 50 -9.42 -9.60 6.84
CA ALA A 50 -8.37 -10.59 6.67
C ALA A 50 -7.13 -9.91 6.07
N PHE A 51 -5.97 -10.51 6.28
CA PHE A 51 -4.72 -9.99 5.74
C PHE A 51 -3.73 -11.12 5.47
N GLY A 52 -2.77 -10.87 4.57
CA GLY A 52 -1.71 -11.82 4.25
C GLY A 52 -0.60 -11.17 3.42
N SER A 53 0.54 -11.84 3.37
CA SER A 53 1.76 -11.42 2.66
C SER A 53 2.46 -12.62 2.03
N CYS A 54 3.62 -12.39 1.39
CA CYS A 54 4.53 -13.43 0.88
C CYS A 54 3.90 -14.36 -0.16
N MET A 55 3.11 -13.78 -1.06
CA MET A 55 2.47 -14.49 -2.15
C MET A 55 3.42 -14.62 -3.35
N ARG A 56 3.99 -15.82 -3.53
CA ARG A 56 4.77 -16.15 -4.74
C ARG A 56 3.84 -16.35 -5.95
N GLN A 57 3.78 -15.35 -6.82
CA GLN A 57 2.95 -15.30 -8.02
C GLN A 57 3.18 -16.48 -8.99
N ASN A 58 4.38 -17.07 -8.99
CA ASN A 58 4.73 -18.22 -9.82
C ASN A 58 4.43 -19.59 -9.18
N ARG A 59 3.86 -19.63 -7.97
CA ARG A 59 3.45 -20.87 -7.30
C ARG A 59 1.92 -21.01 -7.24
N PRO A 60 1.38 -22.22 -7.06
CA PRO A 60 0.00 -22.40 -6.65
C PRO A 60 -0.30 -21.60 -5.38
N ALA A 61 -1.50 -21.04 -5.29
CA ALA A 61 -1.93 -20.20 -4.16
C ALA A 61 -3.22 -20.76 -3.51
N PRO A 62 -3.23 -22.01 -3.01
CA PRO A 62 -4.44 -22.64 -2.44
C PRO A 62 -4.97 -21.89 -1.22
N ILE A 63 -4.15 -21.09 -0.55
CA ILE A 63 -4.59 -20.22 0.54
C ILE A 63 -5.68 -19.23 0.09
N LEU A 64 -5.68 -18.82 -1.19
CA LEU A 64 -6.72 -17.95 -1.73
C LEU A 64 -8.09 -18.65 -1.75
N ASP A 65 -8.15 -19.97 -1.86
CA ASP A 65 -9.41 -20.71 -1.79
C ASP A 65 -10.00 -20.67 -0.38
N ALA A 66 -9.14 -20.83 0.64
CA ALA A 66 -9.53 -20.69 2.04
C ALA A 66 -10.01 -19.27 2.37
N ILE A 67 -9.25 -18.25 1.94
CA ILE A 67 -9.62 -16.83 2.11
C ILE A 67 -10.96 -16.55 1.43
N ASN A 68 -11.13 -17.03 0.19
CA ASN A 68 -12.38 -16.86 -0.55
C ASN A 68 -13.57 -17.60 0.06
N GLY A 69 -13.34 -18.66 0.83
CA GLY A 69 -14.38 -19.37 1.59
C GLY A 69 -14.88 -18.59 2.81
N ILE A 70 -14.02 -17.73 3.39
CA ILE A 70 -14.36 -16.87 4.54
C ILE A 70 -15.08 -15.58 4.09
N GLN A 71 -14.88 -15.16 2.84
CA GLN A 71 -15.49 -13.96 2.24
C GLN A 71 -15.30 -12.69 3.08
N PRO A 72 -14.05 -12.28 3.35
CA PRO A 72 -13.82 -11.11 4.20
C PRO A 72 -14.36 -9.83 3.56
N ASP A 73 -14.89 -8.90 4.35
CA ASP A 73 -15.33 -7.59 3.83
C ASP A 73 -14.15 -6.77 3.30
N VAL A 74 -12.99 -6.92 3.97
CA VAL A 74 -11.73 -6.28 3.63
C VAL A 74 -10.61 -7.32 3.64
N PHE A 75 -9.82 -7.37 2.57
CA PHE A 75 -8.56 -8.12 2.53
C PHE A 75 -7.38 -7.15 2.36
N ILE A 76 -6.34 -7.32 3.18
CA ILE A 76 -5.14 -6.48 3.15
C ILE A 76 -3.94 -7.32 2.72
N PHE A 77 -3.38 -6.97 1.56
CA PHE A 77 -2.08 -7.42 1.08
C PHE A 77 -0.99 -6.64 1.81
N LEU A 78 -0.23 -7.31 2.68
CA LEU A 78 0.73 -6.68 3.61
C LEU A 78 2.17 -6.60 3.06
N GLY A 79 2.37 -6.90 1.78
CA GLY A 79 3.68 -6.92 1.14
C GLY A 79 4.10 -8.31 0.69
N ASP A 80 5.19 -8.36 -0.06
CA ASP A 80 5.57 -9.50 -0.90
C ASP A 80 4.37 -10.06 -1.69
N ASN A 81 3.58 -9.17 -2.29
CA ASN A 81 2.40 -9.56 -3.05
C ASN A 81 2.79 -10.24 -4.35
N VAL A 82 3.95 -9.84 -4.87
CA VAL A 82 4.73 -10.52 -5.90
C VAL A 82 6.21 -10.46 -5.57
N TYR A 83 6.97 -11.42 -6.09
CA TYR A 83 8.43 -11.43 -6.05
C TYR A 83 8.98 -10.86 -7.35
N ALA A 84 9.30 -9.57 -7.34
CA ALA A 84 9.71 -8.78 -8.49
C ALA A 84 11.12 -8.19 -8.30
N ASP A 85 12.05 -9.00 -7.78
CA ASP A 85 13.47 -8.69 -7.66
C ASP A 85 14.13 -8.50 -9.04
N THR A 86 13.95 -7.33 -9.63
CA THR A 86 14.38 -7.00 -10.99
C THR A 86 14.50 -5.50 -11.16
N ASP A 87 15.42 -5.08 -12.03
CA ASP A 87 15.55 -3.71 -12.53
C ASP A 87 14.69 -3.46 -13.79
N SER A 88 13.98 -4.49 -14.26
CA SER A 88 13.14 -4.41 -15.45
C SER A 88 11.67 -4.13 -15.12
N ALA A 89 11.21 -2.94 -15.50
CA ALA A 89 9.80 -2.55 -15.43
C ALA A 89 8.86 -3.58 -16.07
N THR A 90 9.26 -4.12 -17.23
CA THR A 90 8.47 -5.13 -17.96
C THR A 90 8.38 -6.44 -17.19
N GLU A 91 9.48 -6.88 -16.58
CA GLU A 91 9.48 -8.08 -15.76
C GLU A 91 8.62 -7.90 -14.50
N MET A 92 8.74 -6.76 -13.82
CA MET A 92 7.90 -6.43 -12.67
C MET A 92 6.40 -6.42 -13.03
N GLN A 93 6.03 -5.77 -14.14
CA GLN A 93 4.65 -5.80 -14.66
C GLN A 93 4.18 -7.22 -15.00
N SER A 94 5.08 -8.06 -15.51
CA SER A 94 4.80 -9.48 -15.78
C SER A 94 4.50 -10.23 -14.48
N ARG A 95 5.27 -10.00 -13.39
CA ARG A 95 5.02 -10.62 -12.08
C ARG A 95 3.63 -10.27 -11.55
N TYR A 96 3.26 -9.00 -11.61
CA TYR A 96 1.91 -8.55 -11.26
C TYR A 96 0.84 -9.16 -12.16
N SER A 97 1.11 -9.30 -13.46
CA SER A 97 0.19 -9.95 -14.40
C SER A 97 -0.06 -11.42 -14.04
N MET A 98 0.95 -12.14 -13.53
CA MET A 98 0.78 -13.51 -13.03
C MET A 98 -0.15 -13.57 -11.81
N LEU A 99 -0.03 -12.63 -10.86
CA LEU A 99 -0.96 -12.53 -9.73
C LEU A 99 -2.39 -12.28 -10.20
N ARG A 100 -2.59 -11.33 -11.12
CA ARG A 100 -3.91 -10.98 -11.69
C ARG A 100 -4.58 -12.15 -12.42
N GLN A 101 -3.80 -13.08 -12.97
CA GLN A 101 -4.31 -14.26 -13.65
C GLN A 101 -4.76 -15.38 -12.71
N LYS A 102 -4.45 -15.31 -11.40
CA LYS A 102 -4.88 -16.35 -10.46
C LYS A 102 -6.40 -16.31 -10.28
N PRO A 103 -7.13 -17.41 -10.49
CA PRO A 103 -8.58 -17.45 -10.29
C PRO A 103 -8.99 -17.06 -8.87
N GLY A 104 -8.22 -17.52 -7.86
CA GLY A 104 -8.44 -17.15 -6.46
C GLY A 104 -8.30 -15.64 -6.20
N PHE A 105 -7.36 -14.97 -6.87
CA PHE A 105 -7.20 -13.52 -6.78
C PHE A 105 -8.36 -12.80 -7.47
N GLN A 106 -8.73 -13.23 -8.68
CA GLN A 106 -9.88 -12.69 -9.42
C GLN A 106 -11.18 -12.80 -8.62
N LYS A 107 -11.41 -13.94 -7.98
CA LYS A 107 -12.56 -14.12 -7.09
C LYS A 107 -12.49 -13.17 -5.89
N LEU A 108 -11.33 -13.09 -5.23
CA LEU A 108 -11.13 -12.24 -4.05
C LEU A 108 -11.43 -10.76 -4.34
N VAL A 109 -10.89 -10.21 -5.45
CA VAL A 109 -11.11 -8.80 -5.82
C VAL A 109 -12.56 -8.47 -6.17
N THR A 110 -13.38 -9.46 -6.54
CA THR A 110 -14.81 -9.25 -6.84
C THR A 110 -15.71 -9.26 -5.60
N GLN A 111 -15.29 -9.91 -4.51
CA GLN A 111 -16.13 -10.09 -3.31
C GLN A 111 -15.64 -9.28 -2.10
N SER A 112 -14.36 -8.95 -2.04
CA SER A 112 -13.74 -8.24 -0.92
C SER A 112 -13.24 -6.88 -1.36
N ARG A 113 -13.27 -5.90 -0.46
CA ARG A 113 -12.51 -4.66 -0.66
C ARG A 113 -11.03 -4.96 -0.45
N ILE A 114 -10.19 -4.54 -1.37
CA ILE A 114 -8.76 -4.85 -1.34
C ILE A 114 -7.97 -3.61 -0.99
N HIS A 115 -7.05 -3.76 -0.03
CA HIS A 115 -5.96 -2.82 0.19
C HIS A 115 -4.63 -3.54 0.02
N ALA A 116 -3.62 -2.80 -0.42
CA ALA A 116 -2.28 -3.33 -0.54
C ALA A 116 -1.25 -2.31 -0.07
N ILE A 117 -0.25 -2.81 0.65
CA ILE A 117 1.05 -2.19 0.83
C ILE A 117 2.11 -3.15 0.25
N TRP A 118 3.31 -2.65 -0.02
CA TRP A 118 4.43 -3.46 -0.49
C TRP A 118 5.29 -3.93 0.67
N ASP A 119 6.13 -4.91 0.35
CA ASP A 119 7.41 -5.10 1.01
C ASP A 119 8.54 -5.07 -0.05
N ASP A 120 9.76 -5.42 0.32
CA ASP A 120 10.97 -5.28 -0.51
C ASP A 120 10.90 -6.00 -1.87
N HIS A 121 10.28 -7.18 -1.91
CA HIS A 121 10.14 -7.95 -3.15
C HIS A 121 9.16 -7.32 -4.16
N ASP A 122 8.12 -6.62 -3.70
CA ASP A 122 7.27 -5.80 -4.57
C ASP A 122 7.99 -4.51 -4.98
N TYR A 123 8.82 -3.99 -4.07
CA TYR A 123 9.59 -2.76 -4.24
C TYR A 123 10.71 -2.91 -5.27
N GLY A 124 11.20 -4.13 -5.47
CA GLY A 124 12.01 -4.51 -6.62
C GLY A 124 13.38 -5.09 -6.30
N ALA A 125 13.77 -5.15 -5.03
CA ALA A 125 15.01 -5.78 -4.58
C ALA A 125 14.98 -6.03 -3.07
N ASN A 126 15.54 -7.16 -2.65
CA ASN A 126 15.65 -7.54 -1.25
C ASN A 126 16.29 -6.41 -0.40
N ASP A 127 15.60 -6.03 0.67
CA ASP A 127 16.00 -4.99 1.61
C ASP A 127 16.38 -3.64 0.98
N ALA A 128 15.81 -3.33 -0.18
CA ALA A 128 15.95 -2.04 -0.83
C ALA A 128 15.15 -0.95 -0.09
N GLY A 129 15.64 0.29 -0.17
CA GLY A 129 15.01 1.45 0.46
C GLY A 129 15.08 2.66 -0.46
N ALA A 130 15.16 3.85 0.13
CA ALA A 130 15.21 5.11 -0.61
C ALA A 130 16.37 5.19 -1.63
N ASP A 131 17.44 4.43 -1.44
CA ASP A 131 18.61 4.35 -2.31
C ASP A 131 18.40 3.48 -3.58
N PHE A 132 17.26 2.79 -3.70
CA PHE A 132 16.98 1.94 -4.85
C PHE A 132 16.72 2.74 -6.13
N ALA A 133 17.56 2.53 -7.14
CA ALA A 133 17.51 3.29 -8.39
C ALA A 133 16.16 3.18 -9.13
N PHE A 134 15.47 2.04 -9.03
CA PHE A 134 14.22 1.79 -9.75
C PHE A 134 12.96 2.08 -8.91
N ARG A 135 13.09 2.64 -7.70
CA ARG A 135 11.97 2.87 -6.77
C ARG A 135 10.75 3.58 -7.38
N ARG A 136 10.98 4.57 -8.24
CA ARG A 136 9.87 5.35 -8.86
C ARG A 136 9.08 4.51 -9.84
N GLU A 137 9.76 3.62 -10.55
CA GLU A 137 9.12 2.73 -11.50
C GLU A 137 8.35 1.64 -10.76
N SER A 138 8.90 1.12 -9.67
CA SER A 138 8.19 0.22 -8.75
C SER A 138 6.92 0.86 -8.20
N GLU A 139 7.02 2.10 -7.72
CA GLU A 139 5.87 2.89 -7.24
C GLU A 139 4.80 3.07 -8.31
N ARG A 140 5.21 3.42 -9.53
CA ARG A 140 4.29 3.60 -10.66
C ARG A 140 3.55 2.29 -10.99
N ILE A 141 4.27 1.17 -11.03
CA ILE A 141 3.70 -0.15 -11.32
C ILE A 141 2.77 -0.60 -10.20
N PHE A 142 3.20 -0.47 -8.94
CA PHE A 142 2.39 -0.80 -7.76
C PHE A 142 1.09 0.01 -7.77
N LYS A 143 1.19 1.33 -7.87
CA LYS A 143 0.02 2.22 -7.88
C LYS A 143 -0.93 1.94 -9.02
N SER A 144 -0.40 1.63 -10.21
CA SER A 144 -1.22 1.27 -11.36
C SER A 144 -1.90 -0.10 -11.17
N PHE A 145 -1.19 -1.10 -10.66
CA PHE A 145 -1.75 -2.43 -10.46
C PHE A 145 -2.88 -2.42 -9.44
N TRP A 146 -2.66 -1.76 -8.31
CA TRP A 146 -3.59 -1.68 -7.20
C TRP A 146 -4.62 -0.56 -7.34
N GLY A 147 -4.56 0.28 -8.38
CA GLY A 147 -5.54 1.35 -8.61
C GLY A 147 -5.35 2.60 -7.74
N LEU A 148 -4.26 2.72 -6.99
CA LEU A 148 -3.90 3.94 -6.24
C LEU A 148 -3.61 5.12 -7.17
N SER A 149 -3.22 4.84 -8.42
CA SER A 149 -3.02 5.86 -9.44
C SER A 149 -4.29 6.64 -9.75
N ASP A 150 -5.48 6.19 -9.33
CA ASP A 150 -6.75 6.86 -9.62
C ASP A 150 -7.38 7.59 -8.46
N SER A 151 -6.79 7.50 -7.27
CA SER A 151 -7.34 8.09 -6.04
C SER A 151 -6.44 9.22 -5.53
N LYS A 152 -7.02 10.41 -5.35
CA LYS A 152 -6.39 11.45 -4.52
C LYS A 152 -6.52 11.04 -3.05
N PRO A 153 -5.52 11.34 -2.18
CA PRO A 153 -4.27 12.04 -2.47
C PRO A 153 -3.15 11.15 -3.06
N TYR A 154 -3.34 9.83 -3.12
CA TYR A 154 -2.29 8.84 -3.41
C TYR A 154 -1.63 8.98 -4.79
N ARG A 155 -2.38 9.42 -5.79
CA ARG A 155 -1.86 9.65 -7.16
C ARG A 155 -0.64 10.58 -7.18
N ASN A 156 -0.64 11.65 -6.39
CA ASN A 156 0.34 12.75 -6.51
C ASN A 156 1.33 12.83 -5.34
N ARG A 157 1.39 11.82 -4.49
CA ARG A 157 2.24 11.76 -3.30
C ARG A 157 3.31 10.69 -3.47
N GLU A 158 4.56 10.94 -3.10
CA GLU A 158 5.59 9.89 -3.07
C GLU A 158 5.20 8.77 -2.10
N GLY A 159 5.60 7.54 -2.39
CA GLY A 159 5.23 6.37 -1.60
C GLY A 159 3.77 5.94 -1.76
N ILE A 160 3.43 4.84 -1.08
CA ILE A 160 2.14 4.15 -1.20
C ILE A 160 1.38 4.05 0.13
N TYR A 161 1.86 4.73 1.18
CA TYR A 161 1.18 4.78 2.47
C TYR A 161 -0.25 5.31 2.29
N ALA A 162 -1.18 4.86 3.13
CA ALA A 162 -2.60 5.13 2.98
C ALA A 162 -3.35 4.95 4.30
N SER A 163 -4.52 5.55 4.41
CA SER A 163 -5.43 5.30 5.54
C SER A 163 -6.87 5.15 5.04
N PHE A 164 -7.68 4.43 5.82
CA PHE A 164 -9.07 4.18 5.50
C PHE A 164 -9.89 4.11 6.78
N LEU A 165 -11.07 4.71 6.79
CA LEU A 165 -11.98 4.65 7.92
C LEU A 165 -13.17 3.73 7.64
N TYR A 166 -13.38 2.77 8.52
CA TYR A 166 -14.53 1.88 8.53
C TYR A 166 -15.37 2.04 9.79
N ARG A 167 -16.56 1.44 9.74
CA ARG A 167 -17.41 1.26 10.91
C ARG A 167 -18.00 -0.15 10.94
N THR A 168 -18.29 -0.69 12.11
CA THR A 168 -19.11 -1.90 12.23
C THR A 168 -20.60 -1.55 12.23
N THR A 169 -21.48 -2.53 11.97
CA THR A 169 -22.91 -2.39 12.23
C THR A 169 -23.25 -2.72 13.69
N GLY A 170 -24.48 -2.41 14.11
CA GLY A 170 -25.03 -2.78 15.42
C GLY A 170 -25.42 -1.59 16.29
N ARG A 171 -25.91 -1.88 17.51
CA ARG A 171 -26.38 -0.88 18.48
C ARG A 171 -25.29 0.11 18.90
N TYR A 172 -24.04 -0.34 18.90
CA TYR A 172 -22.86 0.46 19.26
C TYR A 172 -21.77 0.29 18.18
N PRO A 173 -21.86 1.03 17.06
CA PRO A 173 -20.94 0.87 15.94
C PRO A 173 -19.53 1.35 16.30
N ILE A 174 -18.55 0.45 16.14
CA ILE A 174 -17.13 0.72 16.38
C ILE A 174 -16.54 1.38 15.14
N LYS A 175 -15.71 2.42 15.32
CA LYS A 175 -14.90 2.97 14.22
C LYS A 175 -13.59 2.18 14.13
N VAL A 176 -13.18 1.82 12.91
CA VAL A 176 -11.92 1.13 12.66
C VAL A 176 -11.11 1.99 11.70
N GLN A 177 -9.96 2.48 12.14
CA GLN A 177 -9.03 3.20 11.28
C GLN A 177 -7.91 2.26 10.85
N LEU A 178 -7.84 2.00 9.55
CA LEU A 178 -6.73 1.27 8.95
C LEU A 178 -5.66 2.28 8.55
N ILE A 179 -4.42 2.06 8.99
CA ILE A 179 -3.25 2.88 8.63
C ILE A 179 -2.22 1.93 8.02
N LEU A 180 -1.86 2.18 6.76
CA LEU A 180 -0.87 1.41 6.00
C LEU A 180 0.37 2.27 5.83
N LEU A 181 1.50 1.78 6.35
CA LEU A 181 2.77 2.48 6.32
C LEU A 181 3.63 1.96 5.17
N ASP A 182 4.17 2.87 4.38
CA ASP A 182 5.26 2.60 3.47
C ASP A 182 6.59 2.62 4.25
N THR A 183 7.26 1.48 4.32
CA THR A 183 8.53 1.32 5.05
C THR A 183 9.72 1.13 4.10
N ARG A 184 9.52 1.38 2.80
CA ARG A 184 10.55 1.18 1.76
C ARG A 184 10.91 2.49 1.07
N SER A 185 9.93 3.27 0.58
CA SER A 185 10.19 4.46 -0.25
C SER A 185 11.13 5.49 0.37
N PHE A 186 11.03 5.68 1.67
CA PHE A 186 11.73 6.73 2.40
C PHE A 186 12.84 6.20 3.31
N ARG A 187 12.95 4.87 3.42
CA ARG A 187 13.84 4.25 4.39
C ARG A 187 15.29 4.47 4.02
N SER A 188 16.07 4.98 4.97
CA SER A 188 17.52 5.14 4.82
C SER A 188 18.23 3.80 4.61
N ALA A 189 19.36 3.83 3.91
CA ALA A 189 20.18 2.65 3.68
C ALA A 189 20.58 1.97 5.00
N TRP A 190 20.62 0.63 4.98
CA TRP A 190 21.02 -0.14 6.15
C TRP A 190 22.51 0.04 6.44
N LYS A 191 22.88 -0.01 7.74
CA LYS A 191 24.27 -0.23 8.13
C LYS A 191 24.53 -1.71 8.11
N THR A 192 25.47 -2.14 7.27
CA THR A 192 25.80 -3.56 7.10
C THR A 192 27.21 -3.86 7.57
N LYS A 193 27.42 -5.11 7.95
CA LYS A 193 28.75 -5.67 8.17
C LYS A 193 29.54 -5.60 6.85
N PRO A 194 30.87 -5.42 6.91
CA PRO A 194 31.71 -5.63 5.75
C PRO A 194 31.45 -7.02 5.13
N TRP A 195 31.39 -7.09 3.80
CA TRP A 195 31.05 -8.31 3.06
C TRP A 195 31.88 -9.54 3.46
N TRP A 196 33.14 -9.35 3.85
CA TRP A 196 34.04 -10.42 4.26
C TRP A 196 33.63 -11.09 5.59
N GLN A 197 32.97 -10.36 6.49
CA GLN A 197 32.45 -10.95 7.75
C GLN A 197 31.30 -11.91 7.46
N SER A 198 30.41 -11.52 6.54
CA SER A 198 29.32 -12.36 6.07
C SER A 198 29.83 -13.61 5.35
N LEU A 199 30.92 -13.50 4.57
CA LEU A 199 31.54 -14.62 3.87
C LEU A 199 32.16 -15.66 4.82
N LEU A 200 32.77 -15.21 5.92
CA LEU A 200 33.41 -16.08 6.90
C LEU A 200 32.43 -16.69 7.93
N GLY A 201 31.13 -16.41 7.82
CA GLY A 201 30.12 -16.90 8.77
C GLY A 201 30.34 -16.39 10.20
N LEU A 202 30.99 -15.23 10.36
CA LEU A 202 31.30 -14.66 11.66
C LEU A 202 30.06 -13.92 12.21
N GLY A 203 29.34 -14.61 13.11
CA GLY A 203 28.16 -14.11 13.82
C GLY A 203 26.85 -14.69 13.28
N LEU A 204 25.91 -14.99 14.20
CA LEU A 204 24.60 -15.58 13.87
C LEU A 204 23.51 -14.51 13.59
N ASP A 205 23.86 -13.23 13.67
CA ASP A 205 22.89 -12.13 13.80
C ASP A 205 22.56 -11.43 12.46
N GLY A 206 22.82 -12.08 11.32
CA GLY A 206 22.56 -11.50 9.98
C GLY A 206 23.56 -10.40 9.55
N PRO A 207 23.33 -9.77 8.38
CA PRO A 207 24.27 -8.83 7.77
C PRO A 207 24.18 -7.40 8.33
N TYR A 208 23.19 -7.09 9.15
CA TYR A 208 22.90 -5.74 9.63
C TYR A 208 23.60 -5.42 10.95
N LEU A 209 23.88 -4.13 11.17
CA LEU A 209 24.44 -3.60 12.41
C LEU A 209 23.48 -2.56 12.99
N PRO A 210 23.40 -2.44 14.33
CA PRO A 210 22.74 -1.31 14.97
C PRO A 210 23.31 0.01 14.44
N ASP A 211 22.40 0.93 14.15
CA ASP A 211 22.75 2.26 13.70
C ASP A 211 22.03 3.30 14.55
N SER A 212 22.82 4.14 15.21
CA SER A 212 22.34 5.21 16.10
C SER A 212 22.35 6.58 15.42
N ASP A 213 22.59 6.62 14.11
CA ASP A 213 22.52 7.86 13.32
C ASP A 213 21.10 8.45 13.41
N PRO A 214 20.93 9.63 14.05
CA PRO A 214 19.62 10.24 14.24
C PRO A 214 19.00 10.76 12.94
N GLU A 215 19.78 10.91 11.87
CA GLU A 215 19.28 11.36 10.56
C GLU A 215 18.64 10.22 9.76
N LYS A 216 18.82 8.96 10.20
CA LYS A 216 18.17 7.82 9.56
C LYS A 216 16.68 7.79 9.85
N THR A 217 15.92 7.44 8.82
CA THR A 217 14.47 7.38 8.90
C THR A 217 13.93 6.11 8.25
N MET A 218 12.76 5.65 8.74
CA MET A 218 11.99 4.57 8.13
C MET A 218 10.89 5.11 7.20
N LEU A 219 10.19 6.16 7.65
CA LEU A 219 9.00 6.70 6.97
C LEU A 219 9.29 8.01 6.23
N GLY A 220 10.40 8.69 6.52
CA GLY A 220 10.65 10.03 5.99
C GLY A 220 9.76 11.11 6.62
N ALA A 221 10.14 12.37 6.44
CA ALA A 221 9.50 13.50 7.10
C ALA A 221 8.02 13.66 6.71
N GLU A 222 7.68 13.49 5.43
CA GLU A 222 6.31 13.70 4.92
C GLU A 222 5.33 12.63 5.41
N GLN A 223 5.77 11.37 5.54
CA GLN A 223 4.91 10.31 6.08
C GLN A 223 4.79 10.39 7.60
N TRP A 224 5.86 10.75 8.32
CA TRP A 224 5.77 11.04 9.76
C TRP A 224 4.77 12.15 10.04
N LYS A 225 4.89 13.28 9.33
CA LYS A 225 3.95 14.40 9.43
C LYS A 225 2.51 14.02 9.06
N TRP A 226 2.31 13.04 8.19
CA TRP A 226 0.98 12.53 7.86
C TRP A 226 0.43 11.56 8.92
N LEU A 227 1.30 10.86 9.65
CA LEU A 227 0.93 9.86 10.64
C LEU A 227 0.53 10.49 11.99
N GLU A 228 1.15 11.61 12.35
CA GLU A 228 0.91 12.41 13.57
C GLU A 228 -0.36 13.29 13.47
#